data_AF-A0A6M2E0B6-F1
#
_entry.id   AF-A0A6M2E0B6-F1
#
_cell.length_a   1.000
_cell.length_b   1.000
_cell.length_c   1.000
_cell.angle_alpha   90.00
_cell.angle_beta   90.00
_cell.angle_gamma   90.00
#
_symmetry.space_group_name_H-M   'P 1'
#
loop_
_entity.id
_entity.type
_entity.pdbx_description
1 polymer ?
#
loop_
_entity_poly.entity_id
_entity_poly.type
_entity_poly.pdbx_seq_one_letter_code
_entity_poly.pdbx_strand_id
1 'polypeptide(L)'
;MHHLVIELRKFALVIILTRAGLEMDPGAFKKLYGVILKLGLIPWTVEAVIVAVMSHYLLDLPWMWGLLLGSIVAAVSPAVVVPCLFRLRGKGYGVAKGIPTLIIAVAGIDDAASVAIFGIISSIMFSADSLAFQIAQGPVSVIGGIGFGVFWGWLAKYVPEKGDPFVVPLRTLMLFGGGLIAVFGSESIGFEGMQYYI
;
A
#
# COMPACT_ATOMS: atom_id res chain seq x y z
N MET A 1 -0.05 24.91 -9.95
CA MET A 1 -0.94 24.56 -8.82
C MET A 1 -1.18 23.05 -8.72
N HIS A 2 -1.49 22.34 -9.83
CA HIS A 2 -1.69 20.87 -9.84
C HIS A 2 -0.52 20.05 -9.28
N HIS A 3 0.73 20.37 -9.63
CA HIS A 3 1.91 19.66 -9.12
C HIS A 3 2.03 19.74 -7.60
N LEU A 4 1.71 20.88 -7.00
CA LEU A 4 1.77 21.05 -5.54
C LEU A 4 0.76 20.13 -4.83
N VAL A 5 -0.42 19.92 -5.42
CA VAL A 5 -1.48 19.09 -4.85
C VAL A 5 -1.08 17.61 -4.86
N ILE A 6 -0.41 17.13 -5.91
CA ILE A 6 0.07 15.74 -6.00
C ILE A 6 1.10 15.48 -4.91
N GLU A 7 2.08 16.36 -4.76
CA GLU A 7 3.13 16.20 -3.74
C GLU A 7 2.58 16.29 -2.31
N LEU A 8 1.62 17.18 -2.06
CA LEU A 8 0.95 17.27 -0.75
C LEU A 8 0.15 16.00 -0.43
N ARG A 9 -0.47 15.36 -1.44
CA ARG A 9 -1.19 14.10 -1.25
C ARG A 9 -0.23 12.96 -0.90
N LYS A 10 0.90 12.85 -1.60
CA LYS A 10 1.96 11.86 -1.29
C LYS A 10 2.47 12.04 0.14
N PHE A 11 2.79 13.27 0.52
CA PHE A 11 3.24 13.59 1.88
C PHE A 11 2.20 13.22 2.95
N ALA A 12 0.93 13.58 2.72
CA ALA A 12 -0.17 13.22 3.61
C ALA A 12 -0.35 11.69 3.72
N LEU A 13 -0.21 10.96 2.63
CA LEU A 13 -0.26 9.49 2.61
C LEU A 13 0.85 8.90 3.48
N VAL A 14 2.09 9.38 3.35
CA VAL A 14 3.22 8.93 4.19
C VAL A 14 2.93 9.17 5.68
N ILE A 15 2.37 10.32 6.05
CA ILE A 15 1.98 10.59 7.44
C ILE A 15 0.93 9.58 7.92
N ILE A 16 -0.15 9.39 7.14
CA ILE A 16 -1.26 8.52 7.52
C ILE A 16 -0.79 7.07 7.66
N LEU A 17 -0.02 6.54 6.71
CA LEU A 17 0.49 5.16 6.74
C LEU A 17 1.53 4.94 7.83
N THR A 18 2.43 5.91 8.05
CA THR A 18 3.41 5.83 9.16
C THR A 18 2.69 5.78 10.50
N ARG A 19 1.66 6.62 10.69
CA ARG A 19 0.82 6.58 11.88
C ARG A 19 0.02 5.28 12.00
N ALA A 20 -0.55 4.78 10.90
CA ALA A 20 -1.26 3.51 10.84
C ALA A 20 -0.41 2.34 11.34
N GLY A 21 0.83 2.24 10.85
CA GLY A 21 1.77 1.20 11.27
C GLY A 21 2.18 1.30 12.73
N LEU A 22 2.42 2.52 13.23
CA LEU A 22 2.79 2.75 14.64
C LEU A 22 1.64 2.48 15.62
N GLU A 23 0.39 2.72 15.19
CA GLU A 23 -0.79 2.51 16.03
C GLU A 23 -1.30 1.06 16.00
N MET A 24 -0.83 0.22 15.07
CA MET A 24 -1.22 -1.19 15.01
C MET A 24 -0.75 -1.97 16.25
N ASP A 25 -1.63 -2.84 16.75
CA ASP A 25 -1.28 -3.80 17.82
C ASP A 25 -0.57 -5.04 17.24
N PRO A 26 0.73 -5.28 17.55
CA PRO A 26 1.47 -6.43 17.06
C PRO A 26 0.89 -7.76 17.53
N GLY A 27 0.27 -7.80 18.71
CA GLY A 27 -0.36 -9.00 19.27
C GLY A 27 -1.58 -9.42 18.46
N ALA A 28 -2.51 -8.49 18.24
CA ALA A 28 -3.66 -8.71 17.36
C ALA A 28 -3.25 -9.05 15.93
N PHE A 29 -2.25 -8.36 15.35
CA PHE A 29 -1.77 -8.63 14.00
C PHE A 29 -1.27 -10.07 13.85
N LYS A 30 -0.40 -10.53 14.75
CA LYS A 30 0.12 -11.92 14.72
C LYS A 30 -0.98 -12.96 14.93
N LYS A 31 -1.99 -12.66 15.73
CA LYS A 31 -3.14 -13.56 15.94
C LYS A 31 -4.03 -13.66 14.70
N LEU A 32 -4.16 -12.56 13.95
CA LEU A 32 -5.12 -12.43 12.85
C LEU A 32 -4.46 -12.50 11.46
N TYR A 33 -3.14 -12.73 11.35
CA TYR A 33 -2.41 -12.67 10.07
C TYR A 33 -3.08 -13.47 8.94
N GLY A 34 -3.55 -14.69 9.22
CA GLY A 34 -4.20 -15.53 8.23
C GLY A 34 -5.57 -14.99 7.79
N VAL A 35 -6.28 -14.31 8.70
CA VAL A 35 -7.55 -13.62 8.39
C VAL A 35 -7.28 -12.36 7.57
N ILE A 36 -6.24 -11.61 7.94
CA ILE A 36 -5.79 -10.40 7.22
C ILE A 36 -5.48 -10.74 5.76
N LEU A 37 -4.72 -11.80 5.50
CA LEU A 37 -4.38 -12.21 4.13
C LEU A 37 -5.62 -12.65 3.34
N LYS A 38 -6.51 -13.44 3.96
CA LYS A 38 -7.74 -13.89 3.31
C LYS A 38 -8.67 -12.72 2.97
N LEU A 39 -8.85 -11.79 3.92
CA LEU A 39 -9.71 -10.62 3.73
C LEU A 39 -9.10 -9.57 2.81
N GLY A 40 -7.77 -9.47 2.72
CA GLY A 40 -7.09 -8.55 1.81
C GLY A 40 -7.01 -9.03 0.38
N LEU A 41 -7.02 -10.35 0.12
CA LEU A 41 -6.84 -10.88 -1.23
C LEU A 41 -8.11 -11.49 -1.82
N ILE A 42 -8.91 -12.22 -1.04
CA ILE A 42 -10.08 -12.93 -1.60
C ILE A 42 -11.20 -11.96 -2.00
N PRO A 43 -11.70 -11.06 -1.13
CA PRO A 43 -12.71 -10.08 -1.53
C PRO A 43 -12.23 -9.19 -2.67
N TRP A 44 -11.01 -8.68 -2.56
CA TRP A 44 -10.38 -7.84 -3.58
C TRP A 44 -10.32 -8.53 -4.95
N THR A 45 -9.84 -9.79 -5.03
CA THR A 45 -9.80 -10.52 -6.31
C THR A 45 -11.19 -10.72 -6.89
N VAL A 46 -12.19 -11.03 -6.05
CA VAL A 46 -13.58 -11.17 -6.50
C VAL A 46 -14.12 -9.85 -7.04
N GLU A 47 -13.90 -8.74 -6.33
CA GLU A 47 -14.32 -7.40 -6.75
C GLU A 47 -13.63 -6.99 -8.06
N ALA A 48 -12.32 -7.16 -8.17
CA ALA A 48 -11.56 -6.84 -9.38
C ALA A 48 -12.04 -7.65 -10.60
N VAL A 49 -12.30 -8.95 -10.43
CA VAL A 49 -12.81 -9.82 -11.51
C VAL A 49 -14.23 -9.42 -11.91
N ILE A 50 -15.11 -9.15 -10.94
CA ILE A 50 -16.47 -8.70 -11.24
C ILE A 50 -16.43 -7.38 -12.01
N VAL A 51 -15.63 -6.41 -11.57
CA VAL A 51 -15.49 -5.13 -12.28
C VAL A 51 -14.93 -5.34 -13.68
N ALA A 52 -13.94 -6.21 -13.86
CA ALA A 52 -13.38 -6.51 -15.19
C ALA A 52 -14.42 -7.12 -16.14
N VAL A 53 -15.18 -8.11 -15.67
CA VAL A 53 -16.25 -8.77 -16.44
C VAL A 53 -17.35 -7.78 -16.78
N MET A 54 -17.83 -7.00 -15.80
CA MET A 54 -18.86 -6.00 -16.01
C MET A 54 -18.39 -4.92 -16.99
N SER A 55 -17.14 -4.48 -16.89
CA SER A 55 -16.59 -3.46 -17.79
C SER A 55 -16.51 -3.96 -19.24
N HIS A 56 -16.19 -5.24 -19.44
CA HIS A 56 -16.22 -5.83 -20.78
C HIS A 56 -17.62 -5.89 -21.37
N TYR A 57 -18.61 -6.34 -20.60
CA TYR A 57 -19.98 -6.56 -21.13
C TYR A 57 -20.89 -5.32 -21.13
N LEU A 58 -20.65 -4.34 -20.25
CA LEU A 58 -21.49 -3.13 -20.16
C LEU A 58 -20.92 -1.96 -20.95
N LEU A 59 -19.58 -1.87 -21.08
CA LEU A 59 -18.88 -0.75 -21.70
C LEU A 59 -18.15 -1.14 -22.98
N ASP A 60 -18.27 -2.40 -23.42
CA ASP A 60 -17.57 -2.97 -24.59
C ASP A 60 -16.03 -2.78 -24.53
N LEU A 61 -15.47 -2.70 -23.31
CA LEU A 61 -14.03 -2.53 -23.13
C LEU A 61 -13.27 -3.85 -23.37
N PRO A 62 -12.08 -3.84 -23.99
CA PRO A 62 -11.26 -5.05 -24.09
C PRO A 62 -10.87 -5.60 -22.71
N TRP A 63 -10.70 -6.92 -22.61
CA TRP A 63 -10.37 -7.60 -21.34
C TRP A 63 -9.20 -6.98 -20.57
N MET A 64 -8.13 -6.56 -21.26
CA MET A 64 -6.98 -5.91 -20.61
C MET A 64 -7.36 -4.58 -19.94
N TRP A 65 -8.19 -3.76 -20.59
CA TRP A 65 -8.70 -2.53 -20.01
C TRP A 65 -9.66 -2.80 -18.85
N GLY A 66 -10.49 -3.84 -18.96
CA GLY A 66 -11.36 -4.29 -17.86
C GLY A 66 -10.57 -4.73 -16.63
N LEU A 67 -9.51 -5.53 -16.81
CA LEU A 67 -8.64 -5.98 -15.72
C LEU A 67 -7.86 -4.82 -15.10
N LEU A 68 -7.36 -3.89 -15.93
CA LEU A 68 -6.71 -2.66 -15.46
C LEU A 68 -7.67 -1.85 -14.59
N LEU A 69 -8.90 -1.62 -15.08
CA LEU A 69 -9.93 -0.89 -14.34
C LEU A 69 -10.32 -1.61 -13.04
N GLY A 70 -10.45 -2.94 -13.08
CA GLY A 70 -10.70 -3.76 -11.89
C GLY A 70 -9.63 -3.58 -10.81
N SER A 71 -8.35 -3.53 -11.20
CA SER A 71 -7.25 -3.31 -10.25
C SER A 71 -7.25 -1.92 -9.59
N ILE A 72 -7.80 -0.92 -10.28
CA ILE A 72 -7.92 0.45 -9.73
C ILE A 72 -9.14 0.57 -8.83
N VAL A 73 -10.27 0.01 -9.25
CA VAL A 73 -11.56 0.18 -8.56
C VAL A 73 -11.66 -0.68 -7.31
N ALA A 74 -11.06 -1.87 -7.31
CA ALA A 74 -11.07 -2.76 -6.15
C ALA A 74 -10.18 -2.25 -4.99
N ALA A 75 -9.28 -1.29 -5.24
CA ALA A 75 -8.38 -0.76 -4.23
C ALA A 75 -9.11 0.06 -3.15
N VAL A 76 -8.84 -0.23 -1.88
CA VAL A 76 -9.45 0.43 -0.73
C VAL A 76 -8.59 1.59 -0.21
N SER A 77 -9.11 2.82 -0.24
CA SER A 77 -8.34 4.00 0.19
C SER A 77 -8.03 4.06 1.70
N PRO A 78 -6.75 3.93 2.13
CA PRO A 78 -6.36 4.00 3.54
C PRO A 78 -6.48 5.41 4.08
N ALA A 79 -6.37 6.43 3.23
CA ALA A 79 -6.49 7.84 3.61
C ALA A 79 -7.86 8.18 4.22
N VAL A 80 -8.91 7.42 3.86
CA VAL A 80 -10.27 7.58 4.41
C VAL A 80 -10.53 6.59 5.53
N VAL A 81 -10.08 5.34 5.37
CA VAL A 81 -10.36 4.25 6.32
C VAL A 81 -9.58 4.41 7.62
N VAL A 82 -8.28 4.73 7.56
CA VAL A 82 -7.40 4.83 8.73
C VAL A 82 -7.89 5.90 9.73
N PRO A 83 -8.17 7.16 9.34
CA PRO A 83 -8.67 8.16 10.29
C PRO A 83 -10.02 7.79 10.91
N CYS A 84 -10.91 7.14 10.13
CA CYS A 84 -12.20 6.68 10.63
C CYS A 84 -12.03 5.61 11.72
N LEU A 85 -11.14 4.64 11.50
CA LEU A 85 -10.85 3.58 12.45
C LEU A 85 -10.19 4.11 13.72
N PHE A 86 -9.30 5.10 13.62
CA PHE A 86 -8.73 5.77 14.79
C PHE A 86 -9.81 6.43 15.65
N ARG A 87 -10.77 7.11 15.02
CA ARG A 87 -11.92 7.69 15.72
C ARG A 87 -12.79 6.63 16.42
N LEU A 88 -13.03 5.49 15.77
CA LEU A 88 -13.81 4.39 16.36
C LEU A 88 -13.06 3.71 17.52
N ARG A 89 -11.74 3.52 17.36
CA ARG A 89 -10.86 2.99 18.40
C ARG A 89 -10.83 3.90 19.63
N GLY A 90 -10.76 5.21 19.43
CA GLY A 90 -10.83 6.20 20.53
C GLY A 90 -12.13 6.13 21.33
N LYS A 91 -13.22 5.63 20.73
CA LYS A 91 -14.50 5.36 21.40
C LYS A 91 -14.61 3.94 21.97
N GLY A 92 -13.57 3.12 21.87
CA GLY A 92 -13.54 1.74 22.37
C GLY A 92 -14.14 0.68 21.45
N TYR A 93 -14.59 1.02 20.23
CA TYR A 93 -15.21 0.05 19.33
C TYR A 93 -14.19 -0.92 18.72
N GLY A 94 -14.46 -2.23 18.81
CA GLY A 94 -13.70 -3.28 18.14
C GLY A 94 -12.28 -3.51 18.66
N VAL A 95 -11.84 -2.78 19.69
CA VAL A 95 -10.47 -2.83 20.24
C VAL A 95 -10.14 -4.21 20.81
N ALA A 96 -11.05 -4.79 21.61
CA ALA A 96 -10.85 -6.10 22.23
C ALA A 96 -10.69 -7.25 21.22
N LYS A 97 -11.20 -7.07 20.00
CA LYS A 97 -11.11 -8.05 18.91
C LYS A 97 -10.01 -7.72 17.90
N GLY A 98 -9.31 -6.58 18.06
CA GLY A 98 -8.28 -6.13 17.13
C GLY A 98 -8.82 -5.72 15.76
N ILE A 99 -10.11 -5.36 15.66
CA ILE A 99 -10.76 -5.02 14.37
C ILE A 99 -10.10 -3.80 13.69
N PRO A 100 -9.77 -2.70 14.39
CA PRO A 100 -9.06 -1.59 13.76
C PRO A 100 -7.71 -2.01 13.16
N THR A 101 -6.91 -2.80 13.89
CA THR A 101 -5.64 -3.36 13.41
C THR A 101 -5.85 -4.26 12.19
N LEU A 102 -6.87 -5.12 12.23
CA LEU A 102 -7.22 -6.01 11.13
C LEU A 102 -7.51 -5.22 9.85
N ILE A 103 -8.41 -4.23 9.91
CA ILE A 103 -8.85 -3.50 8.72
C ILE A 103 -7.72 -2.62 8.18
N ILE A 104 -6.92 -1.98 9.04
CA ILE A 104 -5.75 -1.20 8.61
C ILE A 104 -4.77 -2.08 7.84
N ALA A 105 -4.49 -3.28 8.35
CA ALA A 105 -3.59 -4.21 7.68
C ALA A 105 -4.16 -4.76 6.36
N VAL A 106 -5.47 -5.04 6.32
CA VAL A 106 -6.19 -5.46 5.11
C VAL A 106 -6.08 -4.39 4.02
N ALA A 107 -6.37 -3.13 4.34
CA ALA A 107 -6.28 -2.01 3.39
C ALA A 107 -4.86 -1.86 2.81
N GLY A 108 -3.82 -2.06 3.62
CA GLY A 108 -2.44 -2.00 3.11
C GLY A 108 -2.06 -3.14 2.16
N ILE A 109 -2.57 -4.35 2.40
CA ILE A 109 -2.33 -5.51 1.51
C ILE A 109 -3.09 -5.36 0.20
N ASP A 110 -4.34 -4.91 0.29
CA ASP A 110 -5.22 -4.63 -0.83
C ASP A 110 -4.62 -3.56 -1.77
N ASP A 111 -4.14 -2.45 -1.22
CA ASP A 111 -3.44 -1.40 -1.97
C ASP A 111 -2.17 -1.94 -2.66
N ALA A 112 -1.36 -2.71 -1.92
CA ALA A 112 -0.12 -3.27 -2.47
C ALA A 112 -0.40 -4.26 -3.62
N ALA A 113 -1.43 -5.09 -3.49
CA ALA A 113 -1.86 -6.02 -4.54
C ALA A 113 -2.39 -5.26 -5.76
N SER A 114 -3.18 -4.21 -5.54
CA SER A 114 -3.73 -3.33 -6.58
C SER A 114 -2.63 -2.66 -7.39
N VAL A 115 -1.67 -2.01 -6.74
CA VAL A 115 -0.53 -1.36 -7.41
C VAL A 115 0.32 -2.37 -8.18
N ALA A 116 0.55 -3.57 -7.62
CA ALA A 116 1.33 -4.61 -8.29
C ALA A 116 0.66 -5.12 -9.57
N ILE A 117 -0.64 -5.46 -9.50
CA ILE A 117 -1.39 -5.93 -10.67
C ILE A 117 -1.54 -4.81 -11.70
N PHE A 118 -1.85 -3.59 -11.26
CA PHE A 118 -1.92 -2.42 -12.14
C PHE A 118 -0.63 -2.23 -12.91
N GLY A 119 0.53 -2.31 -12.23
CA GLY A 119 1.85 -2.20 -12.86
C GLY A 119 2.10 -3.30 -13.90
N ILE A 120 1.78 -4.56 -13.58
CA ILE A 120 1.93 -5.69 -14.50
C ILE A 120 1.06 -5.50 -15.74
N ILE A 121 -0.22 -5.18 -15.58
CA ILE A 121 -1.16 -5.02 -16.70
C ILE A 121 -0.77 -3.81 -17.56
N SER A 122 -0.46 -2.67 -16.95
CA SER A 122 -0.03 -1.46 -17.66
C SER A 122 1.23 -1.74 -18.48
N SER A 123 2.17 -2.50 -17.92
CA SER A 123 3.39 -2.88 -18.64
C SER A 123 3.07 -3.72 -19.88
N ILE A 124 2.23 -4.76 -19.74
CA ILE A 124 1.82 -5.60 -20.86
C ILE A 124 1.11 -4.76 -21.96
N MET A 125 0.37 -3.72 -21.58
CA MET A 125 -0.39 -2.89 -22.52
C MET A 125 0.45 -1.85 -23.27
N PHE A 126 1.45 -1.27 -22.61
CA PHE A 126 2.13 -0.06 -23.11
C PHE A 126 3.61 -0.23 -23.41
N SER A 127 4.24 -1.37 -23.07
CA SER A 127 5.66 -1.59 -23.34
C SER A 127 5.92 -2.43 -24.60
N ALA A 128 6.96 -2.05 -25.36
CA ALA A 128 7.46 -2.80 -26.52
C ALA A 128 8.56 -3.83 -26.17
N ASP A 129 8.94 -3.91 -24.89
CA ASP A 129 10.05 -4.74 -24.40
C ASP A 129 9.65 -6.21 -24.18
N SER A 130 10.64 -7.06 -23.85
CA SER A 130 10.38 -8.48 -23.60
C SER A 130 9.37 -8.70 -22.45
N LEU A 131 8.29 -9.42 -22.75
CA LEU A 131 7.15 -9.69 -21.85
C LEU A 131 7.59 -10.31 -20.50
N ALA A 132 8.66 -11.12 -20.53
CA ALA A 132 9.18 -11.84 -19.37
C ALA A 132 9.84 -10.90 -18.33
N PHE A 133 10.57 -9.87 -18.78
CA PHE A 133 11.24 -8.93 -17.87
C PHE A 133 10.23 -8.04 -17.14
N GLN A 134 9.16 -7.66 -17.83
CA GLN A 134 8.10 -6.79 -17.31
C GLN A 134 7.20 -7.49 -16.29
N ILE A 135 6.81 -8.74 -16.58
CA ILE A 135 6.05 -9.54 -15.61
C ILE A 135 6.88 -9.79 -14.35
N ALA A 136 8.21 -9.94 -14.47
CA ALA A 136 9.10 -10.07 -13.32
C ALA A 136 9.22 -8.77 -12.50
N GLN A 137 9.07 -7.60 -13.12
CA GLN A 137 9.24 -6.30 -12.46
C GLN A 137 8.15 -6.03 -11.39
N GLY A 138 6.92 -6.50 -11.62
CA GLY A 138 5.82 -6.34 -10.66
C GLY A 138 6.08 -7.04 -9.31
N PRO A 139 6.35 -8.35 -9.28
CA PRO A 139 6.75 -9.05 -8.05
C PRO A 139 8.03 -8.48 -7.44
N VAL A 140 9.01 -8.08 -8.26
CA VAL A 140 10.27 -7.49 -7.78
C VAL A 140 10.04 -6.16 -7.06
N SER A 141 9.13 -5.30 -7.52
CA SER A 141 8.82 -4.04 -6.84
C SER A 141 8.16 -4.26 -5.48
N VAL A 142 7.24 -5.23 -5.38
CA VAL A 142 6.59 -5.61 -4.12
C VAL A 142 7.61 -6.18 -3.13
N ILE A 143 8.43 -7.15 -3.57
CA ILE A 143 9.45 -7.77 -2.73
C ILE A 143 10.52 -6.75 -2.33
N GLY A 144 10.93 -5.88 -3.25
CA GLY A 144 11.88 -4.79 -3.01
C GLY A 144 11.34 -3.78 -1.98
N GLY A 145 10.07 -3.38 -2.11
CA GLY A 145 9.40 -2.49 -1.16
C GLY A 145 9.28 -3.09 0.24
N ILE A 146 8.87 -4.36 0.33
CA ILE A 146 8.84 -5.10 1.61
C ILE A 146 10.25 -5.20 2.20
N GLY A 147 11.25 -5.55 1.38
CA GLY A 147 12.64 -5.66 1.80
C GLY A 147 13.19 -4.35 2.34
N PHE A 148 12.98 -3.24 1.62
CA PHE A 148 13.34 -1.90 2.07
C PHE A 148 12.64 -1.53 3.37
N GLY A 149 11.33 -1.76 3.48
CA GLY A 149 10.56 -1.47 4.69
C GLY A 149 11.04 -2.26 5.91
N VAL A 150 11.31 -3.55 5.76
CA VAL A 150 11.86 -4.40 6.84
C VAL A 150 13.25 -3.94 7.24
N PHE A 151 14.13 -3.68 6.26
CA PHE A 151 15.47 -3.18 6.52
C PHE A 151 15.45 -1.83 7.26
N TRP A 152 14.64 -0.89 6.79
CA TRP A 152 14.52 0.44 7.39
C TRP A 152 13.91 0.39 8.79
N GLY A 153 12.88 -0.45 8.99
CA GLY A 153 12.29 -0.68 10.30
C GLY A 153 13.27 -1.32 11.28
N TRP A 154 14.11 -2.24 10.82
CA TRP A 154 15.20 -2.81 11.62
C TRP A 154 16.24 -1.74 11.97
N LEU A 155 16.66 -0.91 11.02
CA LEU A 155 17.60 0.18 11.24
C LEU A 155 17.05 1.20 12.27
N ALA A 156 15.78 1.59 12.15
CA ALA A 156 15.11 2.47 13.11
C ALA A 156 15.03 1.88 14.53
N LYS A 157 15.05 0.55 14.68
CA LYS A 157 15.09 -0.11 16.00
C LYS A 157 16.46 0.01 16.68
N TYR A 158 17.56 -0.07 15.92
CA TYR A 158 18.92 -0.19 16.46
C TYR A 158 19.72 1.12 16.49
N VAL A 159 19.50 2.04 15.55
CA VAL A 159 20.29 3.27 15.43
C VAL A 159 20.11 4.22 16.63
N PRO A 160 18.87 4.47 17.13
CA PRO A 160 18.67 5.29 18.33
C PRO A 160 19.17 4.57 19.58
N GLU A 161 20.14 5.18 20.28
CA GLU A 161 20.67 4.65 21.53
C GLU A 161 19.57 4.55 22.59
N LYS A 162 19.51 3.42 23.29
CA LYS A 162 18.42 3.13 24.24
C LYS A 162 18.41 4.04 25.46
N GLY A 163 19.55 4.69 25.77
CA GLY A 163 19.72 5.59 26.91
C GLY A 163 19.39 7.05 26.62
N ASP A 164 19.09 7.41 25.37
CA ASP A 164 18.82 8.80 24.99
C ASP A 164 17.38 9.21 25.37
N PRO A 165 17.16 10.33 26.08
CA PRO A 165 15.83 10.87 26.35
C PRO A 165 14.99 11.16 25.09
N PHE A 166 15.61 11.34 23.93
CA PHE A 166 14.95 11.62 22.64
C PHE A 166 14.78 10.40 21.73
N VAL A 167 14.93 9.17 22.25
CA VAL A 167 14.83 7.93 21.46
C VAL A 167 13.50 7.77 20.71
N VAL A 168 12.37 8.16 21.30
CA VAL A 168 11.03 8.04 20.70
C VAL A 168 10.83 8.99 19.51
N PRO A 169 11.07 10.31 19.64
CA PRO A 169 11.00 11.22 18.51
C PRO A 169 12.01 10.88 17.42
N LEU A 170 13.22 10.43 17.77
CA LEU A 170 14.22 10.01 16.78
C LEU A 170 13.74 8.82 15.94
N ARG A 171 13.19 7.77 16.58
CA ARG A 171 12.59 6.63 15.86
C ARG A 171 11.46 7.04 14.94
N THR A 172 10.59 7.93 15.42
CA THR A 172 9.44 8.42 14.65
C THR A 172 9.90 9.23 13.44
N LEU A 173 10.90 10.09 13.62
CA LEU A 173 11.50 10.87 12.53
C LEU A 173 12.19 9.96 11.51
N MET A 174 12.90 8.92 11.95
CA MET A 174 13.54 7.95 11.07
C MET A 174 12.52 7.17 10.24
N LEU A 175 11.42 6.70 10.85
CA LEU A 175 10.36 6.00 10.13
C LEU A 175 9.67 6.93 9.12
N PHE A 176 9.38 8.17 9.51
CA PHE A 176 8.79 9.16 8.62
C PHE A 176 9.72 9.51 7.46
N GLY A 177 11.00 9.78 7.74
CA GLY A 177 12.01 10.06 6.73
C GLY A 177 12.23 8.89 5.78
N GLY A 178 12.22 7.66 6.29
CA GLY A 178 12.26 6.45 5.47
C GLY A 178 11.05 6.31 4.55
N GLY A 179 9.85 6.64 5.04
CA GLY A 179 8.64 6.66 4.23
C GLY A 179 8.70 7.71 3.11
N LEU A 180 9.24 8.90 3.37
CA LEU A 180 9.47 9.91 2.34
C LEU A 180 10.51 9.43 1.32
N ILE A 181 11.63 8.86 1.78
CA ILE A 181 12.65 8.29 0.88
C ILE A 181 12.05 7.16 0.04
N ALA A 182 11.19 6.32 0.60
CA ALA A 182 10.54 5.25 -0.14
C ALA A 182 9.65 5.81 -1.26
N VAL A 183 8.73 6.72 -0.95
CA VAL A 183 7.78 7.27 -1.94
C VAL A 183 8.52 8.08 -3.00
N PHE A 184 9.23 9.12 -2.62
CA PHE A 184 9.91 10.02 -3.56
C PHE A 184 11.12 9.35 -4.24
N GLY A 185 11.82 8.46 -3.53
CA GLY A 185 12.93 7.70 -4.10
C GLY A 185 12.45 6.69 -5.13
N SER A 186 11.34 5.99 -4.87
CA SER A 186 10.77 5.04 -5.84
C SER A 186 10.34 5.70 -7.15
N GLU A 187 9.88 6.95 -7.09
CA GLU A 187 9.57 7.78 -8.26
C GLU A 187 10.84 8.09 -9.07
N SER A 188 11.94 8.46 -8.39
CA SER A 188 13.22 8.75 -9.07
C SER A 188 13.90 7.52 -9.70
N ILE A 189 13.64 6.32 -9.18
CA ILE A 189 14.20 5.06 -9.69
C ILE A 189 13.23 4.42 -10.72
N GLY A 190 12.02 4.97 -10.91
CA GLY A 190 11.03 4.46 -11.86
C GLY A 190 10.35 3.15 -11.42
N PHE A 191 10.31 2.88 -10.10
CA PHE A 191 9.69 1.69 -9.52
C PHE A 191 8.21 1.88 -9.13
N GLU A 192 7.72 3.12 -9.07
CA GLU A 192 6.28 3.37 -9.08
C GLU A 192 5.76 3.05 -10.48
N GLY A 193 4.84 2.10 -10.58
CA GLY A 193 4.34 1.58 -11.85
C GLY A 193 4.14 2.65 -12.91
N MET A 194 5.07 2.70 -13.87
CA MET A 194 4.96 3.27 -15.21
C MET A 194 4.07 4.53 -15.35
N GLN A 195 4.27 5.53 -14.48
CA GLN A 195 3.55 6.82 -14.59
C GLN A 195 4.17 7.75 -15.67
N TYR A 196 5.28 7.35 -16.32
CA TYR A 196 6.00 8.20 -17.28
C TYR A 196 5.50 8.13 -18.73
N TYR A 197 4.42 7.42 -19.03
CA TYR A 197 3.89 7.28 -20.40
C TYR A 197 2.40 7.67 -20.55
N ILE A 198 1.98 8.74 -19.87
CA ILE A 198 0.74 9.48 -20.17
C ILE A 198 0.97 10.97 -20.01
#